data_AF-A0A5E4PWQ5-F1
#
_entry.id   AF-A0A5E4PWQ5-F1
#
_cell.length_a   1.000
_cell.length_b   1.000
_cell.length_c   1.000
_cell.angle_alpha   90.00
_cell.angle_beta   90.00
_cell.angle_gamma   90.00
#
_symmetry.space_group_name_H-M   'P 1'
#
loop_
_entity.id
_entity.type
_entity.pdbx_description
1 polymer ?
#
loop_
_entity_poly.entity_id
_entity_poly.type
_entity_poly.pdbx_seq_one_letter_code
_entity_poly.pdbx_strand_id
1 'polypeptide(L)'
;MDGDLYDEFGNYIGPDLESDSDDEQSVYGQDNRDADEDAMEEDDDADAEPEVAPMSVVLHEDKRYYPQAIEVYGPDVETVVQEEDTQALDKPLIEPVKNKKFQLQEQQLPYTTYDMEYMADMLDNTNLMRNIALMGHLHNEGQISSPVPMIV
;
A
#
# COMPACT_ATOMS: atom_id res chain seq x y z
N MET A 1 -29.47 -15.42 -23.96
CA MET A 1 -28.72 -15.20 -22.72
C MET A 1 -28.57 -13.69 -22.65
N ASP A 2 -29.53 -13.05 -22.01
CA ASP A 2 -29.69 -11.60 -22.02
C ASP A 2 -28.62 -10.97 -21.12
N GLY A 3 -27.48 -10.61 -21.72
CA GLY A 3 -26.31 -10.07 -21.04
C GLY A 3 -26.51 -8.65 -20.48
N ASP A 4 -27.63 -8.01 -20.79
CA ASP A 4 -27.93 -6.63 -20.40
C ASP A 4 -28.67 -6.53 -19.04
N LEU A 5 -29.09 -7.67 -18.45
CA LEU A 5 -29.77 -7.69 -17.15
C LEU A 5 -28.82 -7.93 -15.96
N TYR A 6 -27.53 -8.10 -16.22
CA TYR A 6 -26.52 -8.36 -15.19
C TYR A 6 -25.32 -7.43 -15.38
N ASP A 7 -24.86 -6.81 -14.29
CA ASP A 7 -23.65 -5.99 -14.26
C ASP A 7 -22.38 -6.87 -14.37
N GLU A 8 -21.23 -6.26 -14.65
CA GLU A 8 -19.91 -6.91 -14.80
C GLU A 8 -19.49 -7.73 -13.55
N PHE A 9 -20.08 -7.43 -12.40
CA PHE A 9 -19.90 -8.15 -11.14
C PHE A 9 -20.90 -9.29 -10.92
N GLY A 10 -21.79 -9.57 -11.87
CA GLY A 10 -22.79 -10.64 -11.81
C GLY A 10 -24.05 -10.30 -10.99
N ASN A 11 -24.24 -9.03 -10.63
CA ASN A 11 -25.44 -8.55 -9.93
C ASN A 11 -26.57 -8.27 -10.92
N TYR A 12 -27.80 -8.71 -10.60
CA TYR A 12 -28.97 -8.44 -11.44
C TYR A 12 -29.34 -6.94 -11.38
N ILE A 13 -29.27 -6.27 -12.53
CA ILE A 13 -29.59 -4.84 -12.72
C ILE A 13 -30.81 -4.65 -13.65
N GLY A 14 -31.50 -5.74 -13.97
CA GLY A 14 -32.71 -5.72 -14.78
C GLY A 14 -33.88 -5.01 -14.09
N PRO A 15 -34.96 -4.72 -14.82
CA PRO A 15 -36.16 -4.12 -14.24
C PRO A 15 -36.66 -4.96 -13.06
N ASP A 16 -37.16 -4.29 -12.01
CA ASP A 16 -37.73 -4.91 -10.81
C ASP A 16 -38.69 -6.02 -11.24
N LEU A 17 -38.36 -7.26 -10.88
CA LEU A 17 -39.25 -8.38 -11.15
C LEU A 17 -40.56 -8.09 -10.43
N GLU A 18 -41.68 -8.16 -11.15
CA GLU A 18 -43.00 -8.16 -10.53
C GLU A 18 -43.02 -9.32 -9.52
N SER A 19 -42.90 -8.97 -8.23
CA SER A 19 -42.82 -9.90 -7.11
C SER A 19 -44.13 -10.68 -7.02
N ASP A 20 -44.20 -11.80 -7.73
CA ASP A 20 -45.31 -12.75 -7.65
C ASP A 20 -44.90 -13.95 -6.77
N SER A 21 -45.58 -14.04 -5.63
CA SER A 21 -45.77 -15.20 -4.75
C SER A 21 -44.61 -15.75 -3.89
N ASP A 22 -44.84 -15.65 -2.57
CA ASP A 22 -44.47 -16.57 -1.48
C ASP A 22 -43.05 -17.19 -1.47
N ASP A 23 -42.13 -16.55 -0.77
CA ASP A 23 -41.01 -17.22 -0.10
C ASP A 23 -40.94 -16.80 1.38
N GLU A 24 -41.99 -17.16 2.12
CA GLU A 24 -41.91 -17.30 3.58
C GLU A 24 -41.35 -18.69 3.91
N GLN A 25 -40.02 -18.83 3.97
CA GLN A 25 -39.40 -20.00 4.60
C GLN A 25 -38.83 -19.64 5.98
N SER A 26 -39.74 -19.36 6.91
CA SER A 26 -39.51 -19.41 8.36
C SER A 26 -39.58 -20.87 8.82
N VAL A 27 -38.49 -21.61 8.64
CA VAL A 27 -38.33 -22.92 9.30
C VAL A 27 -38.09 -22.65 10.78
N TYR A 28 -39.11 -22.88 11.63
CA TYR A 28 -39.07 -23.50 12.96
C TYR A 28 -40.27 -23.05 13.82
N GLY A 29 -41.19 -23.98 14.11
CA GLY A 29 -41.92 -24.01 15.39
C GLY A 29 -43.41 -23.67 15.39
N GLN A 30 -44.24 -24.45 14.68
CA GLN A 30 -45.68 -24.48 14.93
C GLN A 30 -45.96 -25.40 16.13
N ASP A 31 -46.15 -24.80 17.30
CA ASP A 31 -46.54 -25.47 18.54
C ASP A 31 -48.04 -25.83 18.48
N ASN A 32 -48.34 -27.13 18.53
CA ASN A 32 -49.65 -27.71 18.85
C ASN A 32 -49.55 -29.25 18.89
N ARG A 33 -49.37 -29.81 20.10
CA ARG A 33 -50.27 -30.83 20.67
C ARG A 33 -49.80 -31.31 22.04
N ASP A 34 -50.72 -31.20 22.98
CA ASP A 34 -50.70 -31.74 24.35
C ASP A 34 -50.35 -33.23 24.42
N ALA A 35 -49.65 -33.63 25.50
CA ALA A 35 -50.14 -34.56 26.53
C ALA A 35 -49.03 -35.43 27.16
N ASP A 36 -49.12 -35.48 28.49
CA ASP A 36 -48.68 -36.51 29.45
C ASP A 36 -47.29 -36.45 30.10
N GLU A 37 -47.39 -36.21 31.41
CA GLU A 37 -46.44 -36.38 32.50
C GLU A 37 -46.20 -37.88 32.81
N ASP A 38 -45.00 -38.17 33.28
CA ASP A 38 -44.61 -39.29 34.17
C ASP A 38 -44.87 -40.75 33.76
N ALA A 39 -43.78 -41.46 33.43
CA ALA A 39 -43.50 -42.80 33.97
C ALA A 39 -42.00 -43.13 33.86
N MET A 40 -41.34 -43.25 35.01
CA MET A 40 -40.03 -43.89 35.14
C MET A 40 -40.18 -45.40 34.91
N GLU A 41 -39.37 -45.98 34.03
CA GLU A 41 -39.01 -47.41 34.10
C GLU A 41 -37.49 -47.55 33.95
N GLU A 42 -36.91 -48.03 35.05
CA GLU A 42 -35.56 -48.53 35.24
C GLU A 42 -35.38 -49.80 34.39
N ASP A 43 -34.35 -49.88 33.56
CA ASP A 43 -33.76 -51.17 33.20
C ASP A 43 -32.24 -51.03 33.05
N ASP A 44 -31.56 -51.90 33.78
CA ASP A 44 -30.15 -51.90 34.14
C ASP A 44 -29.48 -53.02 33.33
N ASP A 45 -28.61 -52.71 32.36
CA ASP A 45 -27.52 -53.60 31.88
C ASP A 45 -26.82 -53.04 30.62
N ALA A 46 -25.60 -52.55 30.79
CA ALA A 46 -24.43 -52.96 29.99
C ALA A 46 -23.26 -52.02 30.28
N ASP A 47 -22.30 -52.56 31.04
CA ASP A 47 -20.93 -52.14 31.25
C ASP A 47 -20.24 -51.66 29.95
N ALA A 48 -20.35 -50.36 29.68
CA ALA A 48 -19.47 -49.65 28.77
C ALA A 48 -18.85 -48.53 29.57
N GLU A 49 -17.60 -48.70 30.03
CA GLU A 49 -16.81 -47.58 30.51
C GLU A 49 -16.83 -46.51 29.41
N PRO A 50 -17.47 -45.34 29.62
CA PRO A 50 -17.14 -44.22 28.77
C PRO A 50 -15.71 -43.88 29.13
N GLU A 51 -14.77 -44.09 28.21
CA GLU A 51 -13.56 -43.27 28.24
C GLU A 51 -14.06 -41.83 28.15
N VAL A 52 -14.23 -41.20 29.32
CA VAL A 52 -14.62 -39.81 29.45
C VAL A 52 -13.41 -39.02 28.99
N ALA A 53 -13.26 -38.89 27.67
CA ALA A 53 -12.64 -37.73 27.10
C ALA A 53 -13.35 -36.55 27.78
N PRO A 54 -12.64 -35.69 28.52
CA PRO A 54 -13.30 -34.60 29.22
C PRO A 54 -14.09 -33.83 28.17
N MET A 55 -15.41 -33.79 28.29
CA MET A 55 -16.26 -32.96 27.44
C MET A 55 -16.01 -31.50 27.81
N SER A 56 -14.85 -30.99 27.42
CA SER A 56 -14.50 -29.59 27.56
C SER A 56 -15.35 -28.83 26.55
N VAL A 57 -16.41 -28.20 27.05
CA VAL A 57 -17.27 -27.32 26.26
C VAL A 57 -16.41 -26.18 25.73
N VAL A 58 -16.38 -26.01 24.40
CA VAL A 58 -15.69 -24.90 23.74
C VAL A 58 -16.68 -23.75 23.60
N LEU A 59 -16.31 -22.57 24.11
CA LEU A 59 -17.12 -21.36 23.95
C LEU A 59 -17.22 -20.98 22.47
N HIS A 60 -18.30 -20.32 22.07
CA HIS A 60 -18.52 -19.98 20.66
C HIS A 60 -17.45 -19.03 20.09
N GLU A 61 -16.78 -18.24 20.94
CA GLU A 61 -15.66 -17.36 20.57
C GLU A 61 -14.35 -18.14 20.31
N ASP A 62 -14.18 -19.28 21.00
CA ASP A 62 -13.00 -20.14 20.88
C ASP A 62 -13.18 -21.26 19.85
N LYS A 63 -14.33 -21.31 19.17
CA LYS A 63 -14.62 -22.34 18.17
C LYS A 63 -13.75 -22.11 16.94
N ARG A 64 -12.66 -22.88 16.85
CA ARG A 64 -11.79 -22.93 15.67
C ARG A 64 -12.50 -23.70 14.57
N TYR A 65 -12.93 -22.99 13.53
CA TYR A 65 -13.61 -23.59 12.37
C TYR A 65 -12.63 -24.19 11.35
N TYR A 66 -11.38 -23.72 11.33
CA TYR A 66 -10.37 -24.11 10.34
C TYR A 66 -9.07 -24.57 11.02
N PRO A 67 -8.40 -25.59 10.46
CA PRO A 67 -7.10 -26.05 10.94
C PRO A 67 -6.01 -25.00 10.71
N GLN A 68 -4.92 -25.11 11.45
CA GLN A 68 -3.82 -24.15 11.34
C GLN A 68 -3.02 -24.37 10.04
N ALA A 69 -2.40 -23.32 9.50
CA ALA A 69 -1.67 -23.39 8.24
C ALA A 69 -0.55 -24.45 8.24
N ILE A 70 0.11 -24.66 9.39
CA ILE A 70 1.17 -25.67 9.54
C ILE A 70 0.65 -27.11 9.42
N GLU A 71 -0.60 -27.37 9.84
CA GLU A 71 -1.22 -28.70 9.75
C GLU A 71 -1.61 -29.03 8.31
N VAL A 72 -1.91 -28.01 7.50
CA VAL A 72 -2.28 -28.17 6.08
C VAL A 72 -1.06 -28.35 5.19
N TYR A 73 -0.01 -27.54 5.37
CA TYR A 73 1.15 -27.52 4.47
C TYR A 73 2.36 -28.33 4.99
N GLY A 74 2.42 -28.60 6.30
CA GLY A 74 3.54 -29.31 6.93
C GLY A 74 4.71 -28.40 7.33
N PRO A 75 5.68 -28.93 8.11
CA PRO A 75 6.77 -28.15 8.70
C PRO A 75 7.85 -27.69 7.70
N ASP A 76 7.87 -28.27 6.50
CA ASP A 76 8.86 -27.93 5.47
C ASP A 76 8.51 -26.65 4.67
N VAL A 77 7.31 -26.09 4.90
CA VAL A 77 6.82 -24.89 4.20
C VAL A 77 6.65 -23.74 5.20
N GLU A 78 7.29 -22.61 4.91
CA GLU A 78 7.14 -21.39 5.70
C GLU A 78 5.85 -20.66 5.32
N THR A 79 4.87 -20.66 6.22
CA THR A 79 3.62 -19.92 6.07
C THR A 79 3.72 -18.58 6.79
N VAL A 80 3.91 -17.49 6.04
CA VAL A 80 3.95 -16.13 6.59
C VAL A 80 2.61 -15.42 6.34
N VAL A 81 2.01 -14.86 7.38
CA VAL A 81 0.83 -14.00 7.28
C VAL A 81 1.28 -12.55 7.37
N GLN A 82 1.02 -11.76 6.32
CA GLN A 82 1.28 -10.33 6.30
C GLN A 82 -0.04 -9.58 6.16
N GLU A 83 -0.45 -8.90 7.23
CA GLU A 83 -1.70 -8.12 7.28
C GLU A 83 -1.50 -6.70 6.75
N GLU A 84 -0.29 -6.15 6.89
CA GLU A 84 0.04 -4.79 6.49
C GLU A 84 1.24 -4.74 5.53
N ASP A 85 1.25 -3.72 4.69
CA ASP A 85 2.32 -3.48 3.73
C ASP A 85 3.60 -3.02 4.43
N THR A 86 4.74 -3.53 3.97
CA THR A 86 6.07 -3.15 4.48
C THR A 86 6.56 -1.78 3.98
N GLN A 87 5.94 -1.26 2.91
CA GLN A 87 6.31 0.00 2.28
C GLN A 87 5.09 0.89 2.11
N ALA A 88 5.17 2.12 2.63
CA ALA A 88 4.12 3.11 2.44
C ALA A 88 3.95 3.50 0.97
N LEU A 89 2.71 3.84 0.58
CA LEU A 89 2.32 4.21 -0.79
C LEU A 89 3.09 5.42 -1.34
N ASP A 90 3.56 6.32 -0.48
CA ASP A 90 4.34 7.50 -0.87
C ASP A 90 5.70 7.14 -1.46
N LYS A 91 6.26 5.99 -1.06
CA LYS A 91 7.56 5.54 -1.56
C LYS A 91 7.33 4.71 -2.83
N PRO A 92 7.90 5.11 -3.98
CA PRO A 92 7.76 4.33 -5.21
C PRO A 92 8.51 2.99 -5.09
N LEU A 93 8.02 1.95 -5.78
CA LEU A 93 8.70 0.66 -5.86
C LEU A 93 10.04 0.75 -6.60
N ILE A 94 10.11 1.58 -7.65
CA ILE A 94 11.34 1.88 -8.39
C ILE A 94 11.68 3.35 -8.18
N GLU A 95 12.81 3.62 -7.54
CA GLU A 95 13.23 4.98 -7.27
C GLU A 95 13.62 5.70 -8.57
N PRO A 96 13.03 6.87 -8.87
CA PRO A 96 13.41 7.64 -10.05
C PRO A 96 14.79 8.30 -9.86
N VAL A 97 15.50 8.52 -10.96
CA VAL A 97 16.81 9.18 -10.94
C VAL A 97 16.67 10.65 -10.51
N LYS A 98 17.12 10.98 -9.29
CA LYS A 98 17.07 12.34 -8.74
C LYS A 98 18.40 13.07 -8.98
N ASN A 99 18.39 14.06 -9.88
CA ASN A 99 19.53 14.96 -10.09
C ASN A 99 19.46 16.15 -9.12
N LYS A 100 20.30 16.13 -8.06
CA LYS A 100 20.36 17.23 -7.09
C LYS A 100 21.27 18.36 -7.61
N LYS A 101 20.69 19.39 -8.22
CA LYS A 101 21.40 20.61 -8.62
C LYS A 101 21.03 21.76 -7.67
N PHE A 102 21.94 22.12 -6.77
CA PHE A 102 21.74 23.21 -5.80
C PHE A 102 22.29 24.56 -6.28
N GLN A 103 23.11 24.55 -7.33
CA GLN A 103 23.73 25.72 -7.92
C GLN A 103 23.53 25.65 -9.44
N LEU A 104 23.34 26.81 -10.07
CA LEU A 104 23.32 26.92 -11.51
C LEU A 104 24.76 26.77 -12.02
N GLN A 105 25.09 25.58 -12.48
CA GLN A 105 26.35 25.32 -13.19
C GLN A 105 26.05 25.17 -14.67
N GLU A 106 26.60 26.07 -15.48
CA GLU A 106 26.61 25.92 -16.93
C GLU A 106 27.60 24.80 -17.29
N GLN A 107 27.10 23.72 -17.88
CA GLN A 107 27.94 22.58 -18.27
C GLN A 107 28.68 22.81 -19.60
N GLN A 108 28.21 23.79 -20.38
CA GLN A 108 28.77 24.15 -21.67
C GLN A 108 29.38 25.53 -21.58
N LEU A 109 30.55 25.70 -22.17
CA LEU A 109 31.23 26.98 -22.22
C LEU A 109 30.44 27.92 -23.16
N PRO A 110 30.14 29.16 -22.73
CA PRO A 110 29.48 30.13 -23.59
C PRO A 110 30.42 30.58 -24.72
N TYR A 111 29.83 31.07 -25.82
CA TYR A 111 30.60 31.65 -26.91
C TYR A 111 31.23 32.98 -26.48
N THR A 112 32.54 33.09 -26.60
CA THR A 112 33.32 34.29 -26.32
C THR A 112 33.75 34.98 -27.61
N THR A 113 33.98 36.29 -27.55
CA THR A 113 34.52 37.06 -28.69
C THR A 113 36.02 36.85 -28.91
N TYR A 114 36.73 36.48 -27.83
CA TYR A 114 38.14 36.11 -27.85
C TYR A 114 38.31 34.59 -27.90
N ASP A 115 39.48 34.15 -28.36
CA ASP A 115 39.87 32.73 -28.38
C ASP A 115 40.36 32.27 -27.00
N MET A 116 40.02 31.03 -26.62
CA MET A 116 40.44 30.44 -25.35
C MET A 116 41.96 30.29 -25.25
N GLU A 117 42.64 30.01 -26.37
CA GLU A 117 44.11 29.94 -26.40
C GLU A 117 44.74 31.31 -26.08
N TYR A 118 44.19 32.38 -26.65
CA TYR A 118 44.64 33.74 -26.36
C TYR A 118 44.47 34.12 -24.88
N MET A 119 43.36 33.71 -24.25
CA MET A 119 43.19 33.92 -22.81
C MET A 119 44.23 33.13 -22.01
N ALA A 120 44.51 31.87 -22.37
CA ALA A 120 45.50 31.06 -21.68
C ALA A 120 46.92 31.68 -21.75
N ASP A 121 47.34 32.13 -22.93
CA ASP A 121 48.63 32.83 -23.13
C ASP A 121 48.71 34.15 -22.32
N MET A 122 47.58 34.82 -22.10
CA MET A 122 47.52 36.02 -21.27
C MET A 122 47.69 35.71 -19.78
N LEU A 123 47.22 34.55 -19.30
CA LEU A 123 47.37 34.14 -17.89
C LEU A 123 48.84 33.91 -17.51
N ASP A 124 49.68 33.49 -18.45
CA ASP A 124 51.13 33.33 -18.25
C ASP A 124 51.86 34.67 -18.03
N ASN A 125 51.26 35.76 -18.49
CA ASN A 125 51.80 37.11 -18.40
C ASN A 125 51.21 37.87 -17.20
N THR A 126 51.85 37.75 -16.03
CA THR A 126 51.37 38.37 -14.78
C THR A 126 51.21 39.90 -14.83
N ASN A 127 51.91 40.57 -15.75
CA ASN A 127 51.80 42.03 -15.95
C ASN A 127 50.48 42.46 -16.61
N LEU A 128 49.83 41.55 -17.34
CA LEU A 128 48.58 41.81 -18.06
C LEU A 128 47.34 41.40 -17.24
N MET A 129 47.52 40.61 -16.18
CA MET A 129 46.45 40.21 -15.28
C MET A 129 46.16 41.25 -14.20
N ARG A 130 44.87 41.49 -13.91
CA ARG A 130 44.43 42.36 -12.81
C ARG A 130 43.36 41.66 -11.98
N ASN A 131 43.63 41.47 -10.69
CA ASN A 131 42.69 40.89 -9.74
C ASN A 131 41.88 42.02 -9.07
N ILE A 132 40.61 42.15 -9.42
CA ILE A 132 39.72 43.21 -8.92
C ILE A 132 38.54 42.56 -8.16
N ALA A 133 38.27 43.04 -6.95
CA ALA A 133 37.09 42.65 -6.18
C ALA A 133 36.11 43.84 -6.10
N LEU A 134 34.87 43.60 -6.52
CA LEU A 134 33.79 44.59 -6.41
C LEU A 134 33.04 44.38 -5.10
N MET A 135 33.10 45.36 -4.19
CA MET A 135 32.47 45.32 -2.87
C MET A 135 31.53 46.51 -2.68
N GLY A 136 30.42 46.34 -1.98
CA GLY A 136 29.54 47.44 -1.59
C GLY A 136 28.33 47.01 -0.78
N HIS A 137 27.37 47.92 -0.65
CA HIS A 137 26.21 47.76 0.20
C HIS A 137 25.15 46.83 -0.41
N LEU A 138 24.29 46.25 0.44
CA LEU A 138 23.24 45.33 0.02
C LEU A 138 22.33 45.97 -1.04
N HIS A 139 22.12 45.26 -2.14
CA HIS A 139 21.30 45.69 -3.29
C HIS A 139 21.76 47.01 -3.92
N ASN A 140 23.07 47.32 -3.88
CA ASN A 140 23.60 48.37 -4.74
C ASN A 140 23.59 47.86 -6.19
N GLU A 141 22.67 48.38 -7.00
CA GLU A 141 22.30 47.89 -8.35
C GLU A 141 23.49 47.80 -9.31
N GLY A 142 24.55 48.57 -9.07
CA GLY A 142 25.76 48.56 -9.88
C GLY A 142 26.63 47.29 -9.77
N GLN A 143 26.48 46.43 -8.76
CA GLN A 143 27.45 45.33 -8.56
C GLN A 143 27.03 44.01 -9.18
N ILE A 144 25.73 43.73 -9.19
CA ILE A 144 25.17 42.50 -9.76
C ILE A 144 24.70 42.74 -11.21
N SER A 145 24.26 43.96 -11.53
CA SER A 145 23.76 44.33 -12.88
C SER A 145 24.86 44.75 -13.86
N SER A 146 26.09 45.03 -13.39
CA SER A 146 27.22 45.43 -14.25
C SER A 146 28.32 44.37 -14.47
N PRO A 147 28.02 43.11 -14.85
CA PRO A 147 29.04 42.21 -15.34
C PRO A 147 29.44 42.55 -16.80
N VAL A 148 29.41 43.83 -17.18
CA VAL A 148 29.94 44.30 -18.46
C VAL A 148 31.44 44.48 -18.26
N PRO A 149 32.31 43.84 -19.06
CA PRO A 149 33.74 43.90 -18.87
C PRO A 149 34.20 45.35 -19.05
N MET A 150 34.53 46.01 -17.94
CA MET A 150 35.26 47.26 -17.94
C MET A 150 36.71 46.90 -18.28
N ILE A 151 36.99 46.81 -19.59
CA ILE A 151 38.34 46.70 -20.11
C ILE A 151 38.99 48.07 -19.88
N VAL A 152 39.96 48.12 -18.97
CA VAL A 152 40.86 49.29 -18.77
C VAL A 152 42.18 49.02 -19.44
#